data_AF-A0A3R8QGD2-F1
#
_entry.id   AF-A0A3R8QGD2-F1
#
_cell.length_a   1.000
_cell.length_b   1.000
_cell.length_c   1.000
_cell.angle_alpha   90.00
_cell.angle_beta   90.00
_cell.angle_gamma   90.00
#
_symmetry.space_group_name_H-M   'P 1'
#
loop_
_entity.id
_entity.type
_entity.pdbx_description
1 polymer ?
#
loop_
_entity_poly.entity_id
_entity_poly.type
_entity_poly.pdbx_seq_one_letter_code
_entity_poly.pdbx_strand_id
1 'polypeptide(L)'
;MLARISTTWRRSLQPISLSVQVAPNANGKRIPLIPNWKALIDTIRTTGEVVIQTRHRHARFISRSTLPDFIWDAPCLNASADNNRLHLHTAHWTRVFGRARNCPCCGSPGGVSIHDQSGTEFLQICAPAGASATRWTHLLEEWRADKVPLPPPPPPPPCPDSLRCLAQPATDFPAPHGPPHRRRHRHTRHDAPLDHRPGTPSQLRARHSRSASMLRI
;
A
#
# COMPACT_ATOMS: atom_id res chain seq x y z
N MET A 1 -3.61 -29.51 60.08
CA MET A 1 -4.47 -29.95 58.97
C MET A 1 -4.48 -28.86 57.91
N LEU A 2 -3.82 -29.07 56.77
CA LEU A 2 -3.84 -28.15 55.63
C LEU A 2 -4.67 -28.80 54.52
N ALA A 3 -5.75 -28.16 54.12
CA ALA A 3 -6.64 -28.63 53.08
C ALA A 3 -5.95 -28.51 51.70
N ARG A 4 -5.82 -29.63 51.00
CA ARG A 4 -5.40 -29.67 49.59
C ARG A 4 -6.55 -29.17 48.72
N ILE A 5 -6.37 -28.03 48.08
CA ILE A 5 -7.29 -27.53 47.05
C ILE A 5 -6.99 -28.29 45.76
N SER A 6 -7.99 -29.02 45.26
CA SER A 6 -7.90 -29.81 44.03
C SER A 6 -7.87 -28.89 42.81
N THR A 7 -6.71 -28.79 42.16
CA THR A 7 -6.51 -28.12 40.87
C THR A 7 -7.02 -29.01 39.73
N THR A 8 -8.34 -29.10 39.57
CA THR A 8 -8.98 -29.78 38.43
C THR A 8 -10.01 -28.87 37.77
N TRP A 9 -9.53 -27.80 37.14
CA TRP A 9 -10.30 -27.02 36.17
C TRP A 9 -9.38 -26.57 35.02
N ARG A 10 -8.82 -27.52 34.26
CA ARG A 10 -8.46 -27.25 32.85
C ARG A 10 -9.69 -27.49 31.99
N ARG A 11 -10.64 -26.55 32.02
CA ARG A 11 -11.56 -26.43 30.89
C ARG A 11 -10.74 -25.97 29.71
N SER A 12 -10.50 -26.89 28.79
CA SER A 12 -10.05 -26.62 27.42
C SER A 12 -11.05 -25.67 26.78
N LEU A 13 -10.89 -24.37 27.03
CA LEU A 13 -11.43 -23.33 26.18
C LEU A 13 -10.67 -23.44 24.87
N GLN A 14 -11.16 -24.28 23.96
CA GLN A 14 -10.73 -24.14 22.58
C GLN A 14 -11.06 -22.70 22.17
N PRO A 15 -10.09 -21.92 21.67
CA PRO A 15 -10.39 -20.58 21.20
C PRO A 15 -11.47 -20.72 20.14
N ILE A 16 -12.64 -20.12 20.41
CA ILE A 16 -13.70 -20.00 19.43
C ILE A 16 -13.10 -19.17 18.30
N SER A 17 -12.61 -19.87 17.26
CA SER A 17 -12.16 -19.25 16.03
C SER A 17 -13.40 -18.79 15.29
N LEU A 18 -13.84 -17.56 15.57
CA LEU A 18 -14.74 -16.83 14.70
C LEU A 18 -14.01 -16.61 13.37
N SER A 19 -14.05 -17.61 12.50
CA SER A 19 -13.63 -17.46 11.12
C SER A 19 -14.67 -16.63 10.40
N VAL A 20 -14.45 -15.32 10.32
CA VAL A 20 -15.16 -14.49 9.35
C VAL A 20 -14.69 -14.96 7.98
N GLN A 21 -15.45 -15.86 7.36
CA GLN A 21 -15.17 -16.36 6.03
C GLN A 21 -15.57 -15.29 5.01
N VAL A 22 -14.65 -14.36 4.77
CA VAL A 22 -14.71 -13.54 3.57
C VAL A 22 -14.30 -14.47 2.42
N ALA A 23 -15.27 -14.93 1.62
CA ALA A 23 -15.03 -15.85 0.52
C ALA A 23 -13.88 -15.30 -0.37
N PRO A 24 -12.73 -15.98 -0.44
CA PRO A 24 -11.61 -15.49 -1.21
C PRO A 24 -11.88 -15.75 -2.69
N ASN A 25 -11.96 -14.69 -3.50
CA ASN A 25 -11.76 -14.84 -4.94
C ASN A 25 -10.34 -15.41 -5.16
N ALA A 26 -10.13 -16.24 -6.20
CA ALA A 26 -8.91 -17.01 -6.46
C ALA A 26 -7.58 -16.22 -6.44
N ASN A 27 -7.62 -14.88 -6.46
CA ASN A 27 -6.45 -13.99 -6.40
C ASN A 27 -6.14 -13.39 -5.01
N GLY A 28 -6.89 -13.73 -3.96
CA GLY A 28 -6.71 -13.16 -2.62
C GLY A 28 -6.97 -11.65 -2.60
N LYS A 29 -8.26 -11.28 -2.66
CA LYS A 29 -8.79 -9.92 -2.88
C LYS A 29 -8.01 -8.85 -2.10
N ARG A 30 -7.32 -7.98 -2.85
CA ARG A 30 -6.89 -6.66 -2.37
C ARG A 30 -8.14 -5.83 -2.10
N ILE A 31 -8.24 -5.25 -0.91
CA ILE A 31 -9.36 -4.39 -0.50
C ILE A 31 -8.95 -2.95 -0.81
N PRO A 32 -9.53 -2.25 -1.80
CA PRO A 32 -9.18 -0.86 -2.04
C PRO A 32 -9.55 -0.01 -0.82
N LEU A 33 -8.60 0.79 -0.34
CA LEU A 33 -8.82 1.69 0.81
C LEU A 33 -8.89 3.15 0.36
N ILE A 34 -9.50 4.00 1.18
CA ILE A 34 -9.57 5.44 0.97
C ILE A 34 -8.14 6.03 1.11
N PRO A 35 -7.62 6.79 0.12
CA PRO A 35 -6.26 7.32 0.14
C PRO A 35 -6.12 8.60 1.00
N ASN A 36 -6.76 8.66 2.17
CA ASN A 36 -6.53 9.72 3.15
C ASN A 36 -5.32 9.34 4.01
N TRP A 37 -4.12 9.67 3.53
CA TRP A 37 -2.84 9.18 4.08
C TRP A 37 -2.66 9.51 5.54
N LYS A 38 -2.93 10.76 5.93
CA LYS A 38 -2.77 11.20 7.31
C LYS A 38 -3.67 10.41 8.25
N ALA A 39 -4.98 10.39 7.99
CA ALA A 39 -5.91 9.69 8.86
C ALA A 39 -5.67 8.17 8.86
N LEU A 40 -5.30 7.56 7.74
CA LEU A 40 -5.01 6.13 7.68
C LEU A 40 -3.79 5.76 8.54
N ILE A 41 -2.70 6.52 8.42
CA ILE A 41 -1.47 6.31 9.19
C ILE A 41 -1.73 6.58 10.67
N ASP A 42 -2.46 7.65 11.01
CA ASP A 42 -2.86 7.97 12.38
C ASP A 42 -3.70 6.82 12.98
N THR A 43 -4.68 6.28 12.25
CA THR A 43 -5.48 5.12 12.68
C THR A 43 -4.61 3.87 12.87
N ILE A 44 -3.75 3.53 11.92
CA ILE A 44 -2.85 2.37 12.05
C ILE A 44 -1.95 2.53 13.27
N ARG A 45 -1.42 3.72 13.55
CA ARG A 45 -0.60 3.97 14.74
C ARG A 45 -1.34 3.65 16.04
N THR A 46 -2.64 3.95 16.14
CA THR A 46 -3.44 3.60 17.34
C THR A 46 -3.56 2.10 17.59
N THR A 47 -3.22 1.26 16.60
CA THR A 47 -3.22 -0.20 16.78
C THR A 47 -2.01 -0.71 17.56
N GLY A 48 -1.00 0.14 17.79
CA GLY A 48 0.20 -0.16 18.54
C GLY A 48 1.36 -0.57 17.65
N GLU A 49 2.02 -1.67 18.01
CA GLU A 49 3.15 -2.19 17.26
C GLU A 49 2.73 -2.71 15.88
N VAL A 50 3.56 -2.47 14.88
CA VAL A 50 3.38 -2.92 13.49
C VAL A 50 4.67 -3.50 12.93
N VAL A 51 4.57 -4.20 11.80
CA VAL A 51 5.70 -4.61 10.98
C VAL A 51 5.71 -3.78 9.70
N ILE A 52 6.70 -2.89 9.60
CA ILE A 52 6.93 -2.03 8.43
C ILE A 52 7.86 -2.76 7.48
N GLN A 53 7.48 -2.81 6.21
CA GLN A 53 8.28 -3.45 5.17
C GLN A 53 8.39 -2.51 3.99
N THR A 54 9.61 -2.25 3.54
CA THR A 54 9.85 -1.54 2.29
C THR A 54 10.56 -2.46 1.32
N ARG A 55 10.16 -2.37 0.05
CA ARG A 55 10.77 -3.14 -1.03
C ARG A 55 11.55 -2.20 -1.92
N HIS A 56 12.81 -2.53 -2.11
CA HIS A 56 13.65 -1.99 -3.16
C HIS A 56 13.94 -3.12 -4.17
N ARG A 57 14.36 -2.77 -5.38
CA ARG A 57 14.70 -3.74 -6.44
C ARG A 57 15.71 -4.81 -5.98
N HIS A 58 16.60 -4.45 -5.06
CA HIS A 58 17.72 -5.29 -4.64
C HIS A 58 17.70 -5.69 -3.17
N ALA A 59 16.79 -5.13 -2.37
CA ALA A 59 16.77 -5.32 -0.94
C ALA A 59 15.36 -5.18 -0.39
N ARG A 60 15.12 -5.85 0.72
CA ARG A 60 13.90 -5.66 1.50
C ARG A 60 14.30 -5.27 2.90
N PHE A 61 13.72 -4.18 3.38
CA PHE A 61 13.81 -3.80 4.78
C PHE A 61 12.55 -4.26 5.49
N ILE A 62 12.72 -4.87 6.67
CA ILE A 62 11.63 -5.28 7.54
C ILE A 62 12.00 -4.80 8.94
N SER A 63 11.13 -3.99 9.53
CA SER A 63 11.27 -3.52 10.91
C SER A 63 9.98 -3.79 11.67
N ARG A 64 10.10 -4.04 12.96
CA ARG A 64 8.99 -4.17 13.89
C ARG A 64 9.11 -3.05 14.91
N SER A 65 8.12 -2.16 14.94
CA SER A 65 8.13 -0.97 15.79
C SER A 65 6.71 -0.41 15.93
N THR A 66 6.51 0.53 16.84
CA THR A 66 5.38 1.45 16.75
C THR A 66 5.62 2.45 15.63
N LEU A 67 4.55 2.99 15.05
CA LEU A 67 4.68 4.16 14.17
C LEU A 67 4.92 5.40 15.03
N PRO A 68 5.89 6.26 14.68
CA PRO A 68 6.16 7.46 15.45
C PRO A 68 5.05 8.50 15.25
N ASP A 69 5.09 9.56 16.05
CA ASP A 69 4.25 10.73 15.83
C ASP A 69 4.77 11.52 14.63
N PHE A 70 3.95 11.59 13.58
CA PHE A 70 4.29 12.30 12.36
C PHE A 70 3.85 13.75 12.43
N ILE A 71 4.79 14.65 12.13
CA ILE A 71 4.50 16.05 11.86
C ILE A 71 4.23 16.16 10.36
N TRP A 72 2.97 16.42 10.01
CA TRP A 72 2.51 16.58 8.64
C TRP A 72 2.71 18.02 8.18
N ASP A 73 3.07 18.21 6.92
CA ASP A 73 3.03 19.52 6.29
C ASP A 73 1.58 20.02 6.11
N ALA A 74 1.42 21.32 5.87
CA ALA A 74 0.11 21.95 5.70
C ALA A 74 -0.79 21.24 4.65
N PRO A 75 -0.28 20.82 3.46
CA PRO A 75 -1.10 20.10 2.50
C PRO A 75 -1.26 18.60 2.81
N CYS A 76 -0.67 18.07 3.89
CA CYS A 76 -0.64 16.65 4.25
C CYS A 76 -0.04 15.74 3.16
N LEU A 77 0.86 16.29 2.34
CA LEU A 77 1.57 15.59 1.27
C LEU A 77 2.92 15.04 1.72
N ASN A 78 3.45 15.54 2.82
CA ASN A 78 4.67 15.04 3.43
C ASN A 78 4.53 14.96 4.94
N ALA A 79 5.24 14.01 5.53
CA ALA A 79 5.33 13.87 6.96
C ALA A 79 6.76 13.55 7.40
N SER A 80 7.15 14.00 8.58
CA SER A 80 8.44 13.68 9.18
C SER A 80 8.28 13.25 10.63
N ALA A 81 9.21 12.40 11.09
CA ALA A 81 9.25 11.93 12.46
C ALA A 81 10.69 11.65 12.92
N ASP A 82 10.85 11.42 14.22
CA ASP A 82 12.11 11.02 14.87
C ASP A 82 13.28 11.96 14.56
N ASN A 83 13.09 13.26 14.77
CA ASN A 83 14.08 14.29 14.42
C ASN A 83 14.51 14.23 12.94
N ASN A 84 13.55 14.12 12.01
CA ASN A 84 13.79 14.01 10.56
C ASN A 84 14.57 12.75 10.14
N ARG A 85 14.45 11.65 10.88
CA ARG A 85 15.02 10.36 10.47
C ARG A 85 14.08 9.56 9.57
N LEU A 86 12.78 9.79 9.70
CA LEU A 86 11.76 9.16 8.86
C LEU A 86 10.99 10.24 8.11
N HIS A 87 10.96 10.09 6.78
CA HIS A 87 10.21 10.96 5.89
C HIS A 87 9.21 10.14 5.08
N LEU A 88 7.96 10.59 5.06
CA LEU A 88 6.91 10.07 4.21
C LEU A 88 6.64 11.10 3.11
N HIS A 89 6.99 10.78 1.87
CA HIS A 89 6.69 11.61 0.71
C HIS A 89 5.44 11.07 0.00
N THR A 90 4.27 11.51 0.46
CA THR A 90 2.98 10.95 0.01
C THR A 90 2.52 11.51 -1.33
N ALA A 91 3.17 12.55 -1.86
CA ALA A 91 2.93 13.11 -3.19
C ALA A 91 3.03 12.07 -4.33
N HIS A 92 3.81 11.00 -4.14
CA HIS A 92 3.96 9.92 -5.12
C HIS A 92 3.04 8.71 -4.86
N TRP A 93 2.28 8.72 -3.77
CA TRP A 93 1.42 7.62 -3.37
C TRP A 93 0.09 7.75 -4.11
N THR A 94 -0.35 6.68 -4.77
CA THR A 94 -1.57 6.73 -5.59
C THR A 94 -2.65 5.80 -5.09
N ARG A 95 -2.28 4.62 -4.62
CA ARG A 95 -3.23 3.57 -4.27
C ARG A 95 -2.81 2.88 -3.01
N VAL A 96 -3.82 2.46 -2.28
CA VAL A 96 -3.64 1.70 -1.06
C VAL A 96 -4.62 0.55 -1.02
N PHE A 97 -4.10 -0.60 -0.61
CA PHE A 97 -4.87 -1.82 -0.53
C PHE A 97 -4.71 -2.47 0.84
N GLY A 98 -5.83 -2.84 1.43
CA GLY A 98 -5.91 -3.74 2.57
C GLY A 98 -5.79 -5.19 2.13
N ARG A 99 -5.32 -6.02 3.06
CA ARG A 99 -5.25 -7.47 2.91
C ARG A 99 -5.53 -8.14 4.25
N ALA A 100 -6.55 -9.00 4.30
CA ALA A 100 -6.89 -9.83 5.46
C ALA A 100 -6.48 -11.29 5.22
N ARG A 101 -5.17 -11.55 5.12
CA ARG A 101 -4.61 -12.91 5.06
C ARG A 101 -3.21 -12.94 5.65
N ASN A 102 -2.83 -14.14 6.11
CA ASN A 102 -1.50 -14.39 6.65
C ASN A 102 -0.39 -13.96 5.65
N CYS A 103 0.52 -13.13 6.12
CA CYS A 103 1.69 -12.70 5.38
C CYS A 103 2.77 -13.77 5.50
N PRO A 104 3.24 -14.37 4.40
CA PRO A 104 4.30 -15.39 4.46
C PRO A 104 5.64 -14.84 4.98
N CYS A 105 5.83 -13.52 4.96
CA CYS A 105 7.10 -12.90 5.31
C CYS A 105 7.26 -12.60 6.80
N CYS A 106 6.16 -12.34 7.51
CA CYS A 106 6.20 -11.94 8.91
C CYS A 106 5.13 -12.62 9.79
N GLY A 107 4.36 -13.57 9.24
CA GLY A 107 3.28 -14.24 9.95
C GLY A 107 2.06 -13.37 10.25
N SER A 108 2.07 -12.11 9.81
CA SER A 108 1.00 -11.15 10.08
C SER A 108 -0.37 -11.61 9.59
N PRO A 109 -1.46 -11.46 10.34
CA PRO A 109 -2.81 -11.81 9.87
C PRO A 109 -3.33 -10.89 8.75
N GLY A 110 -2.69 -9.74 8.54
CA GLY A 110 -3.11 -8.79 7.52
C GLY A 110 -2.25 -7.54 7.45
N GLY A 111 -2.47 -6.71 6.43
CA GLY A 111 -1.70 -5.48 6.27
C GLY A 111 -2.29 -4.54 5.25
N VAL A 112 -1.62 -3.42 5.11
CA VAL A 112 -1.89 -2.38 4.13
C VAL A 112 -0.67 -2.28 3.22
N SER A 113 -0.88 -2.25 1.90
CA SER A 113 0.15 -2.06 0.89
C SER A 113 -0.09 -0.76 0.14
N ILE A 114 0.94 0.08 0.05
CA ILE A 114 0.91 1.38 -0.61
C ILE A 114 1.70 1.29 -1.91
N HIS A 115 1.11 1.84 -2.97
CA HIS A 115 1.63 1.79 -4.32
C HIS A 115 1.87 3.20 -4.88
N ASP A 116 2.90 3.32 -5.71
CA ASP A 116 3.25 4.56 -6.40
C ASP A 116 2.45 4.76 -7.70
N GLN A 117 2.78 5.81 -8.45
CA GLN A 117 2.14 6.12 -9.75
C GLN A 117 2.39 5.05 -10.83
N SER A 118 3.45 4.26 -10.71
CA SER A 118 3.72 3.13 -11.61
C SER A 118 2.91 1.87 -11.23
N GLY A 119 2.22 1.89 -10.09
CA GLY A 119 1.52 0.73 -9.53
C GLY A 119 2.45 -0.22 -8.75
N THR A 120 3.70 0.17 -8.51
CA THR A 120 4.67 -0.65 -7.78
C THR A 120 4.43 -0.55 -6.28
N GLU A 121 4.38 -1.68 -5.58
CA GLU A 121 4.34 -1.74 -4.11
C GLU A 121 5.71 -1.37 -3.56
N PHE A 122 5.81 -0.28 -2.80
CA PHE A 122 7.08 0.14 -2.17
C PHE A 122 7.03 0.11 -0.64
N LEU A 123 5.84 0.23 -0.03
CA LEU A 123 5.63 0.22 1.42
C LEU A 123 4.48 -0.71 1.79
N GLN A 124 4.70 -1.56 2.79
CA GLN A 124 3.69 -2.43 3.39
C GLN A 124 3.75 -2.29 4.91
N ILE A 125 2.60 -2.04 5.54
CA ILE A 125 2.45 -1.97 7.00
C ILE A 125 1.56 -3.12 7.43
N CYS A 126 2.10 -4.03 8.22
CA CYS A 126 1.41 -5.25 8.65
C CYS A 126 1.14 -5.21 10.14
N ALA A 127 0.08 -5.87 10.58
CA ALA A 127 -0.08 -6.19 12.00
C ALA A 127 1.03 -7.17 12.44
N PRO A 128 1.48 -7.20 13.70
CA PRO A 128 2.39 -8.22 14.18
C PRO A 128 1.72 -9.61 14.15
N ALA A 129 2.52 -10.68 14.11
CA ALA A 129 1.99 -12.06 13.98
C ALA A 129 0.99 -12.45 15.07
N GLY A 130 1.13 -11.91 16.28
CA GLY A 130 0.21 -12.14 17.40
C GLY A 130 -0.99 -11.18 17.47
N ALA A 131 -1.16 -10.29 16.50
CA ALA A 131 -2.28 -9.35 16.50
C ALA A 131 -3.62 -10.06 16.26
N SER A 132 -4.70 -9.47 16.78
CA SER A 132 -6.06 -9.94 16.51
C SER A 132 -6.40 -9.72 15.03
N ALA A 133 -6.61 -10.82 14.30
CA ALA A 133 -7.06 -10.79 12.91
C ALA A 133 -8.39 -10.03 12.78
N THR A 134 -9.33 -10.23 13.72
CA THR A 134 -10.63 -9.55 13.75
C THR A 134 -10.47 -8.03 13.86
N ARG A 135 -9.61 -7.56 14.78
CA ARG A 135 -9.34 -6.12 14.95
C ARG A 135 -8.78 -5.51 13.66
N TRP A 136 -7.86 -6.22 13.00
CA TRP A 136 -7.26 -5.74 11.75
C TRP A 136 -8.25 -5.73 10.60
N THR A 137 -9.08 -6.77 10.46
CA THR A 137 -10.15 -6.82 9.46
C THR A 137 -11.16 -5.70 9.66
N HIS A 138 -11.53 -5.38 10.91
CA HIS A 138 -12.40 -4.25 11.20
C HIS A 138 -11.81 -2.92 10.73
N LEU A 139 -10.52 -2.69 10.99
CA LEU A 139 -9.79 -1.51 10.48
C LEU A 139 -9.85 -1.45 8.95
N LEU A 140 -9.61 -2.57 8.26
CA LEU A 140 -9.65 -2.60 6.79
C LEU A 140 -11.06 -2.34 6.24
N GLU A 141 -12.10 -2.84 6.89
CA GLU A 141 -13.49 -2.60 6.51
C GLU A 141 -13.92 -1.15 6.77
N GLU A 142 -13.45 -0.52 7.84
CA GLU A 142 -13.68 0.91 8.11
C GLU A 142 -13.12 1.80 6.99
N TRP A 143 -11.95 1.43 6.48
CA TRP A 143 -11.21 2.19 5.47
C TRP A 143 -11.55 1.84 4.02
N ARG A 144 -12.53 0.97 3.81
CA ARG A 144 -12.85 0.43 2.49
C ARG A 144 -13.45 1.51 1.58
N ALA A 145 -12.89 1.64 0.37
CA ALA A 145 -13.26 2.72 -0.55
C ALA A 145 -14.70 2.64 -1.08
N ASP A 146 -15.30 1.44 -1.11
CA ASP A 146 -16.68 1.23 -1.57
C ASP A 146 -17.75 1.68 -0.56
N LYS A 147 -17.34 2.05 0.68
CA LYS A 147 -18.25 2.62 1.68
C LYS A 147 -18.53 4.10 1.50
N VAL A 148 -17.74 4.82 0.71
CA VAL A 148 -18.01 6.22 0.39
C VAL A 148 -19.14 6.21 -0.65
N PRO A 149 -20.36 6.67 -0.31
CA PRO A 149 -21.43 6.77 -1.29
C PRO A 149 -20.91 7.64 -2.43
N LEU A 150 -20.98 7.14 -3.67
CA LEU A 150 -20.70 7.98 -4.82
C LEU A 150 -21.62 9.19 -4.72
N PRO A 151 -21.12 10.42 -4.90
CA PRO A 151 -22.03 11.56 -5.03
C PRO A 151 -23.06 11.22 -6.11
N PRO A 152 -24.34 11.59 -5.93
CA PRO A 152 -25.32 11.38 -6.99
C PRO A 152 -24.74 11.98 -8.28
N PRO A 153 -24.93 11.29 -9.43
CA PRO A 153 -24.44 11.83 -10.70
C PRO A 153 -24.97 13.27 -10.83
N PRO A 154 -24.15 14.22 -11.32
CA PRO A 154 -24.65 15.55 -11.59
C PRO A 154 -25.90 15.42 -12.49
N PRO A 155 -26.92 16.28 -12.31
CA PRO A 155 -28.06 16.27 -13.21
C PRO A 155 -27.54 16.33 -14.65
N PRO A 156 -28.14 15.58 -15.60
CA PRO A 156 -27.74 15.68 -16.99
C PRO A 156 -27.78 17.16 -17.39
N PRO A 157 -26.79 17.66 -18.16
CA PRO A 157 -26.86 19.01 -18.68
C PRO A 157 -28.22 19.18 -19.38
N PRO A 158 -28.90 20.33 -19.23
CA PRO A 158 -30.15 20.56 -19.94
C PRO A 158 -29.89 20.28 -21.42
N CYS A 159 -30.69 19.38 -22.02
CA CYS A 159 -30.61 19.13 -23.45
C CYS A 159 -30.68 20.49 -24.16
N PRO A 160 -29.74 20.82 -25.06
CA PRO A 160 -29.85 22.02 -25.89
C PRO A 160 -30.94 21.82 -26.97
N ASP A 161 -32.16 21.48 -26.56
CA ASP A 161 -33.31 21.30 -27.45
C ASP A 161 -34.32 22.44 -27.23
N SER A 162 -33.95 23.60 -27.77
CA SER A 162 -34.88 24.63 -28.26
C SER A 162 -34.20 25.71 -29.12
N LEU A 163 -32.90 25.61 -29.39
CA LEU A 163 -32.31 26.34 -30.51
C LEU A 163 -32.61 25.59 -31.80
N ARG A 164 -33.85 25.80 -32.25
CA ARG A 164 -34.31 25.64 -33.64
C ARG A 164 -33.13 25.60 -34.61
N CYS A 165 -33.00 24.48 -35.30
CA CYS A 165 -32.27 24.36 -36.55
C CYS A 165 -32.73 25.45 -37.53
N LEU A 166 -32.05 26.59 -37.52
CA LEU A 166 -31.97 27.42 -38.71
C LEU A 166 -30.97 26.72 -39.63
N ALA A 167 -31.52 26.01 -40.61
CA ALA A 167 -30.77 25.43 -41.70
C ALA A 167 -29.86 26.51 -42.30
N GLN A 168 -28.55 26.39 -42.07
CA GLN A 168 -27.58 27.15 -42.86
C GLN A 168 -27.46 26.46 -44.22
N PRO A 169 -27.53 27.20 -45.34
CA PRO A 169 -27.27 26.64 -46.66
C PRO A 169 -25.84 26.14 -46.72
N ALA A 170 -25.68 24.93 -47.26
CA ALA A 170 -24.39 24.28 -47.45
C ALA A 170 -23.48 25.15 -48.32
N THR A 171 -22.44 25.73 -47.72
CA THR A 171 -21.27 26.19 -48.47
C THR A 171 -20.33 25.02 -48.71
N ASP A 172 -20.17 24.68 -49.98
CA ASP A 172 -19.14 23.80 -50.51
C ASP A 172 -17.77 24.19 -49.96
N PHE A 173 -17.17 23.31 -49.14
CA PHE A 173 -15.76 23.37 -48.83
C PHE A 173 -15.00 22.41 -49.75
N PRO A 174 -14.00 22.88 -50.52
CA PRO A 174 -13.19 22.02 -51.35
C PRO A 174 -12.31 21.09 -50.52
N ALA A 175 -12.20 19.84 -50.99
CA ALA A 175 -11.47 18.76 -50.35
C ALA A 175 -9.96 19.04 -50.22
N PRO A 176 -9.34 18.78 -49.04
CA PRO A 176 -7.90 18.72 -48.95
C PRO A 176 -7.39 17.38 -49.49
N HIS A 177 -6.80 17.43 -50.68
CA HIS A 177 -5.96 16.35 -51.20
C HIS A 177 -4.65 16.30 -50.41
N GLY A 178 -4.37 15.16 -49.78
CA GLY A 178 -3.03 14.88 -49.26
C GLY A 178 -2.96 13.62 -48.41
N PRO A 179 -2.37 12.51 -48.90
CA PRO A 179 -2.12 11.33 -48.07
C PRO A 179 -1.00 11.62 -47.06
N PRO A 180 -1.12 11.17 -45.80
CA PRO A 180 -0.07 11.37 -44.81
C PRO A 180 1.16 10.54 -45.16
N HIS A 181 2.29 11.21 -45.38
CA HIS A 181 3.60 10.57 -45.53
C HIS A 181 3.96 9.76 -44.28
N ARG A 182 4.09 8.45 -44.50
CA ARG A 182 4.50 7.44 -43.51
C ARG A 182 6.00 7.61 -43.19
N ARG A 183 6.36 8.43 -42.20
CA ARG A 183 7.74 8.52 -41.68
C ARG A 183 8.10 7.21 -40.95
N ARG A 184 8.84 6.32 -41.64
CA ARG A 184 9.54 5.20 -41.01
C ARG A 184 10.69 5.73 -40.15
N HIS A 185 10.52 5.77 -38.83
CA HIS A 185 11.64 5.92 -37.91
C HIS A 185 12.45 4.60 -37.89
N ARG A 186 13.62 4.66 -38.51
CA ARG A 186 14.65 3.62 -38.48
C ARG A 186 15.35 3.70 -37.11
N HIS A 187 15.06 2.74 -36.22
CA HIS A 187 15.84 2.58 -35.00
C HIS A 187 17.21 1.98 -35.37
N THR A 188 18.24 2.81 -35.33
CA THR A 188 19.64 2.37 -35.36
C THR A 188 19.93 1.68 -34.03
N ARG A 189 20.06 0.35 -34.05
CA ARG A 189 20.67 -0.41 -32.95
C ARG A 189 22.18 -0.10 -32.98
N HIS A 190 22.66 0.62 -31.98
CA HIS A 190 24.07 0.59 -31.63
C HIS A 190 24.26 -0.56 -30.64
N ASP A 191 24.74 -1.69 -31.15
CA ASP A 191 25.38 -2.72 -30.35
C ASP A 191 26.69 -2.15 -29.81
N ALA A 192 26.77 -1.94 -28.50
CA ALA A 192 28.02 -1.70 -27.80
C ALA A 192 28.49 -3.04 -27.19
N PRO A 193 29.76 -3.43 -27.38
CA PRO A 193 30.29 -4.67 -26.83
C PRO A 193 30.39 -4.58 -25.30
N LEU A 194 29.83 -5.58 -24.62
CA LEU A 194 30.02 -5.82 -23.19
C LEU A 194 31.45 -6.31 -22.96
N ASP A 195 32.27 -5.44 -22.41
CA ASP A 195 33.61 -5.76 -21.92
C ASP A 195 33.47 -6.47 -20.56
N HIS A 196 33.50 -7.80 -20.58
CA HIS A 196 33.49 -8.63 -19.37
C HIS A 196 34.87 -8.60 -18.70
N ARG A 197 35.04 -7.75 -17.69
CA ARG A 197 36.11 -7.91 -16.70
C ARG A 197 35.62 -8.74 -15.51
N PRO A 198 36.22 -9.91 -15.21
CA PRO A 198 35.97 -10.63 -13.97
C PRO A 198 36.65 -9.92 -12.80
N GLY A 199 35.86 -9.24 -11.97
CA GLY A 199 36.28 -8.71 -10.69
C GLY A 199 36.35 -9.82 -9.63
N THR A 200 37.55 -10.07 -9.14
CA THR A 200 37.90 -10.96 -8.02
C THR A 200 37.05 -10.75 -6.76
N PRO A 201 36.67 -11.82 -6.04
CA PRO A 201 35.95 -11.71 -4.77
C PRO A 201 36.89 -11.24 -3.65
N SER A 202 36.76 -9.98 -3.22
CA SER A 202 37.33 -9.51 -1.97
C SER A 202 36.61 -10.14 -0.79
N GLN A 203 37.31 -11.04 -0.10
CA GLN A 203 36.95 -11.50 1.22
C GLN A 203 36.93 -10.32 2.20
N LEU A 204 35.75 -9.87 2.61
CA LEU A 204 35.61 -9.01 3.79
C LEU A 204 35.21 -9.87 5.00
N ARG A 205 36.17 -9.95 5.92
CA ARG A 205 36.10 -10.62 7.21
C ARG A 205 34.91 -10.13 8.04
N ALA A 206 34.20 -11.09 8.62
CA ALA A 206 33.32 -10.88 9.75
C ALA A 206 34.09 -10.21 10.90
N ARG A 207 33.70 -8.98 11.27
CA ARG A 207 33.99 -8.43 12.59
C ARG A 207 32.72 -8.51 13.41
N HIS A 208 32.72 -9.46 14.35
CA HIS A 208 31.82 -9.45 15.49
C HIS A 208 32.00 -8.15 16.26
N SER A 209 31.00 -7.27 16.22
CA SER A 209 30.83 -6.24 17.24
C SER A 209 29.68 -6.68 18.15
N ARG A 210 30.06 -7.18 19.33
CA ARG A 210 29.16 -7.30 20.48
C ARG A 210 29.00 -5.89 21.05
N SER A 211 27.83 -5.27 20.84
CA SER A 211 27.37 -4.18 21.70
C SER A 211 26.07 -4.61 22.35
N ALA A 212 26.20 -5.06 23.59
CA ALA A 212 25.13 -5.04 24.55
C ALA A 212 24.88 -3.57 24.91
N SER A 213 23.70 -3.05 24.60
CA SER A 213 23.17 -1.85 25.21
C SER A 213 21.87 -2.21 25.90
N MET A 214 21.93 -2.12 27.24
CA MET A 214 20.78 -1.98 28.10
C MET A 214 19.83 -0.92 27.53
N LEU A 215 18.55 -1.27 27.42
CA LEU A 215 17.50 -0.28 27.56
C LEU A 215 16.59 -0.76 28.70
N ARG A 216 16.65 -0.01 29.80
CA ARG A 216 15.59 0.08 30.78
C ARG A 216 14.51 0.98 30.18
N ILE A 217 13.31 0.45 29.98
CA ILE A 217 12.02 1.04 30.37
C ILE A 217 11.17 -0.14 30.83
#